data_AF-A0A6L7Z2X2-F1
#
_entry.id   AF-A0A6L7Z2X2-F1
#
_cell.length_a   1.000
_cell.length_b   1.000
_cell.length_c   1.000
_cell.angle_alpha   90.00
_cell.angle_beta   90.00
_cell.angle_gamma   90.00
#
_symmetry.space_group_name_H-M   'P 1'
#
loop_
_entity.id
_entity.type
_entity.pdbx_description
1 polymer ?
#
loop_
_entity_poly.entity_id
_entity_poly.type
_entity_poly.pdbx_seq_one_letter_code
_entity_poly.pdbx_strand_id
1 'polypeptide(L)'
;MGNFRIGGGVLYKKRDPVYAITYADGAEIDIGSSTYTAPEVTRLSTTLFSESWAPYVLLGLGQHVGRGVGLFLDAGVAFLDEPGLAMSASGDGRVLASRRFRRDLRAEEDEMRSDVGDLVKYWPILSVGVQFGFGEGRRRGGRW
;
A
#
# COMPACT_ATOMS: atom_id res chain seq x y z
N MET A 1 13.79 5.82 30.18
CA MET A 1 13.51 4.40 29.86
C MET A 1 12.79 4.38 28.53
N GLY A 2 13.15 3.45 27.65
CA GLY A 2 12.62 3.39 26.28
C GLY A 2 11.14 3.03 26.30
N ASN A 3 10.34 3.80 25.59
CA ASN A 3 8.89 3.63 25.59
C ASN A 3 8.49 2.84 24.34
N PHE A 4 8.51 1.53 24.49
CA PHE A 4 7.90 0.61 23.55
C PHE A 4 6.39 0.72 23.63
N ARG A 5 5.71 0.70 22.48
CA ARG A 5 4.24 0.66 22.40
C ARG A 5 3.81 -0.56 21.59
N ILE A 6 2.66 -1.09 21.98
CA ILE A 6 1.87 -2.00 21.16
C ILE A 6 0.56 -1.27 20.89
N GLY A 7 0.15 -1.23 19.63
CA GLY A 7 -1.11 -0.65 19.19
C GLY A 7 -1.88 -1.65 18.34
N GLY A 8 -3.18 -1.49 18.29
CA GLY A 8 -4.04 -2.25 17.40
C GLY A 8 -5.34 -1.51 17.17
N GLY A 9 -6.00 -1.83 16.07
CA GLY A 9 -7.24 -1.18 15.70
C GLY A 9 -7.80 -1.74 14.41
N VAL A 10 -8.73 -0.98 13.82
CA VAL A 10 -9.32 -1.26 12.52
C VAL A 10 -8.99 -0.11 11.59
N LEU A 11 -8.46 -0.45 10.41
CA LEU A 11 -8.24 0.45 9.31
C LEU A 11 -9.51 0.49 8.47
N TYR A 12 -10.02 1.68 8.19
CA TYR A 12 -11.13 1.88 7.27
C TYR A 12 -10.62 2.55 5.99
N LYS A 13 -10.91 1.94 4.85
CA LYS A 13 -10.52 2.40 3.52
C LYS A 13 -11.78 2.70 2.71
N LYS A 14 -11.93 3.95 2.27
CA LYS A 14 -13.09 4.38 1.46
C LYS A 14 -12.96 4.00 -0.03
N ARG A 15 -11.74 3.78 -0.52
CA ARG A 15 -11.45 3.53 -1.95
C ARG A 15 -10.29 2.56 -2.11
N ASP A 16 -10.38 1.72 -3.12
CA ASP A 16 -9.29 0.84 -3.51
C ASP A 16 -8.14 1.62 -4.17
N PRO A 17 -6.88 1.32 -3.82
CA PRO A 17 -5.74 1.92 -4.49
C PRO A 17 -5.66 1.44 -5.94
N VAL A 18 -5.39 2.40 -6.83
CA VAL A 18 -5.14 2.15 -8.25
C VAL A 18 -3.70 2.55 -8.55
N TYR A 19 -2.93 1.59 -9.05
CA TYR A 19 -1.59 1.78 -9.55
C TYR A 19 -1.65 1.87 -11.07
N ALA A 20 -0.99 2.87 -11.66
CA ALA A 20 -0.98 3.02 -13.10
C ALA A 20 0.42 3.36 -13.58
N ILE A 21 0.84 2.66 -14.62
CA ILE A 21 2.09 2.89 -15.33
C ILE A 21 1.73 3.38 -16.73
N THR A 22 2.28 4.53 -17.11
CA THR A 22 2.18 5.07 -18.47
C THR A 22 3.53 4.86 -19.15
N TYR A 23 3.50 4.25 -20.33
CA TYR A 23 4.70 3.90 -21.08
C TYR A 23 5.05 4.98 -22.11
N ALA A 24 6.35 5.23 -22.27
CA ALA A 24 6.86 6.13 -23.30
C ALA A 24 6.82 5.46 -24.67
N ASP A 25 6.83 6.25 -25.74
CA ASP A 25 6.81 5.73 -27.12
C ASP A 25 7.98 4.77 -27.37
N GLY A 26 7.68 3.63 -28.00
CA GLY A 26 8.65 2.58 -28.28
C GLY A 26 9.07 1.73 -27.06
N ALA A 27 8.52 1.97 -25.86
CA ALA A 27 8.77 1.10 -24.71
C ALA A 27 8.18 -0.29 -24.93
N GLU A 28 8.94 -1.32 -24.57
CA GLU A 28 8.51 -2.72 -24.59
C GLU A 28 7.93 -3.14 -23.23
N ILE A 29 6.88 -3.95 -23.26
CA ILE A 29 6.09 -4.33 -22.10
C ILE A 29 5.71 -5.80 -22.23
N ASP A 30 6.15 -6.61 -21.29
CA ASP A 30 5.71 -8.01 -21.21
C ASP A 30 4.38 -8.10 -20.47
N ILE A 31 3.42 -8.77 -21.08
CA ILE A 31 2.11 -9.07 -20.51
C ILE A 31 1.83 -10.54 -20.80
N GLY A 32 1.77 -11.37 -19.76
CA GLY A 32 1.72 -12.81 -19.88
C GLY A 32 2.89 -13.34 -20.73
N SER A 33 2.59 -14.14 -21.75
CA SER A 33 3.62 -14.73 -22.62
C SER A 33 4.00 -13.87 -23.84
N SER A 34 3.59 -12.60 -23.90
CA SER A 34 3.78 -11.75 -25.07
C SER A 34 4.37 -10.39 -24.70
N THR A 35 5.28 -9.92 -25.55
CA THR A 35 5.79 -8.54 -25.51
C THR A 35 4.94 -7.63 -26.41
N TYR A 36 4.56 -6.49 -25.89
CA TYR A 36 3.83 -5.41 -26.55
C TYR A 36 4.68 -4.14 -26.55
N THR A 37 4.39 -3.22 -27.47
CA THR A 37 5.08 -1.93 -27.52
C THR A 37 4.13 -0.76 -27.35
N ALA A 38 4.60 0.41 -26.92
CA ALA A 38 3.86 1.64 -27.18
C ALA A 38 3.98 1.97 -28.68
N PRO A 39 2.86 2.09 -29.43
CA PRO A 39 1.53 2.55 -28.98
C PRO A 39 0.45 1.46 -28.81
N GLU A 40 0.79 0.17 -29.00
CA GLU A 40 -0.15 -0.94 -28.82
C GLU A 40 -0.71 -0.98 -27.40
N VAL A 41 0.16 -0.78 -26.40
CA VAL A 41 -0.19 -0.57 -25.00
C VAL A 41 0.55 0.66 -24.48
N THR A 42 -0.20 1.67 -24.06
CA THR A 42 0.35 2.94 -23.55
C THR A 42 0.17 3.10 -22.05
N ARG A 43 -0.78 2.39 -21.45
CA ARG A 43 -1.01 2.43 -20.01
C ARG A 43 -1.49 1.08 -19.49
N LEU A 44 -0.92 0.65 -18.38
CA LEU A 44 -1.37 -0.50 -17.60
C LEU A 44 -1.80 -0.01 -16.22
N SER A 45 -3.03 -0.30 -15.82
CA SER A 45 -3.60 0.09 -14.53
C SER A 45 -4.05 -1.14 -13.76
N THR A 46 -3.57 -1.27 -12.53
CA THR A 46 -3.86 -2.37 -11.61
C THR A 46 -4.58 -1.82 -10.39
N THR A 47 -5.75 -2.37 -10.09
CA THR A 47 -6.55 -2.05 -8.91
C THR A 47 -6.43 -3.19 -7.91
N LEU A 48 -6.03 -2.88 -6.68
CA LEU A 48 -6.05 -3.82 -5.57
C LEU A 48 -7.31 -3.57 -4.74
N PHE A 49 -8.27 -4.49 -4.83
CA PHE A 49 -9.50 -4.41 -4.05
C PHE A 49 -9.42 -5.33 -2.83
N SER A 50 -10.08 -4.91 -1.76
CA SER A 50 -10.19 -5.66 -0.51
C SER A 50 -11.45 -5.19 0.22
N GLU A 51 -11.80 -5.88 1.31
CA GLU A 51 -12.77 -5.34 2.25
C GLU A 51 -12.41 -3.93 2.72
N SER A 52 -13.45 -3.13 3.01
CA SER A 52 -13.28 -1.71 3.39
C SER A 52 -12.75 -1.53 4.80
N TRP A 53 -12.77 -2.59 5.61
CA TRP A 53 -12.30 -2.60 6.98
C TRP A 53 -11.28 -3.73 7.15
N ALA A 54 -10.19 -3.45 7.87
CA ALA A 54 -9.12 -4.41 8.09
C ALA A 54 -8.54 -4.25 9.51
N PRO A 55 -8.49 -5.31 10.33
CA PRO A 55 -7.78 -5.22 11.61
C PRO A 55 -6.29 -5.03 11.37
N TYR A 56 -5.61 -4.31 12.28
CA TYR A 56 -4.18 -4.12 12.22
C TYR A 56 -3.53 -4.17 13.61
N VAL A 57 -2.23 -4.47 13.61
CA VAL A 57 -1.38 -4.40 14.80
C VAL A 57 -0.14 -3.58 14.48
N LEU A 58 0.32 -2.79 15.47
CA LEU A 58 1.49 -1.94 15.38
C LEU A 58 2.41 -2.22 16.57
N LEU A 59 3.71 -2.21 16.30
CA LEU A 59 4.77 -2.14 17.28
C LEU A 59 5.48 -0.82 17.08
N GLY A 60 5.74 -0.09 18.16
CA GLY A 60 6.28 1.25 18.04
C GLY A 60 7.30 1.60 19.09
N LEU A 61 8.11 2.59 18.74
CA LEU A 61 9.13 3.20 19.56
C LEU A 61 8.90 4.70 19.54
N GLY A 62 8.80 5.34 20.71
CA GLY A 62 8.67 6.79 20.74
C GLY A 62 8.66 7.35 22.15
N GLN A 63 9.24 8.54 22.33
CA GLN A 63 9.31 9.17 23.65
C GLN A 63 7.91 9.56 24.13
N HIS A 64 7.52 9.20 25.35
CA HIS A 64 6.31 9.78 25.94
C HIS A 64 6.62 11.19 26.40
N VAL A 65 5.89 12.16 25.85
CA VAL A 65 6.14 13.56 26.15
C VAL A 65 5.03 14.09 27.06
N GLY A 66 5.35 14.29 28.34
CA GLY A 66 4.44 14.96 29.27
C GLY A 66 4.27 16.45 28.95
N ARG A 67 5.36 17.12 28.53
CA ARG A 67 5.40 18.50 28.02
C ARG A 67 6.48 18.62 26.95
N GLY A 68 6.18 19.23 25.79
CA GLY A 68 7.15 19.45 24.71
C GLY A 68 6.89 18.62 23.44
N VAL A 69 7.94 18.40 22.65
CA VAL A 69 7.91 17.68 21.36
C VAL A 69 8.64 16.34 21.48
N GLY A 70 8.12 15.30 20.85
CA GLY A 70 8.78 13.99 20.75
C GLY A 70 8.52 13.36 19.40
N LEU A 71 9.30 12.32 19.09
CA LEU A 71 9.16 11.57 17.85
C LEU A 71 8.65 10.16 18.16
N PHE A 72 7.94 9.58 17.20
CA PHE A 72 7.60 8.17 17.20
C PHE A 72 7.83 7.53 15.84
N LEU A 73 8.09 6.23 15.89
CA LEU A 73 8.22 5.33 14.77
C LEU A 73 7.40 4.09 15.10
N ASP A 74 6.37 3.82 14.31
CA ASP A 74 5.52 2.64 14.45
C ASP A 74 5.62 1.81 13.15
N ALA A 75 5.76 0.50 13.31
CA ALA A 75 5.77 -0.47 12.23
C ALA A 75 4.75 -1.57 12.52
N GLY A 76 4.08 -2.08 11.51
CA GLY A 76 3.08 -3.11 11.72
C GLY A 76 2.46 -3.62 10.44
N VAL A 77 1.31 -4.29 10.60
CA VAL A 77 0.64 -4.97 9.50
C VAL A 77 -0.87 -4.84 9.66
N ALA A 78 -1.56 -4.55 8.56
CA ALA A 78 -3.00 -4.74 8.44
C ALA A 78 -3.30 -6.06 7.74
N PHE A 79 -4.32 -6.75 8.22
CA PHE A 79 -4.77 -8.02 7.66
C PHE A 79 -5.93 -7.71 6.72
N LEU A 80 -5.66 -7.66 5.42
CA LEU A 80 -6.67 -7.41 4.41
C LEU A 80 -7.45 -8.70 4.17
N ASP A 81 -8.78 -8.62 4.24
CA ASP A 81 -9.65 -9.73 3.89
C ASP A 81 -10.02 -9.69 2.40
N GLU A 82 -10.19 -10.88 1.83
CA GLU A 82 -10.54 -11.11 0.42
C GLU A 82 -9.75 -10.22 -0.57
N PRO A 83 -8.40 -10.20 -0.52
CA PRO A 83 -7.63 -9.38 -1.44
C PRO A 83 -7.81 -9.88 -2.87
N GLY A 84 -8.07 -8.94 -3.78
CA GLY A 84 -8.18 -9.24 -5.20
C GLY A 84 -7.50 -8.20 -6.06
N LEU A 85 -7.20 -8.62 -7.28
CA LEU A 85 -6.47 -7.84 -8.27
C LEU A 85 -7.26 -7.81 -9.58
N ALA A 86 -7.37 -6.62 -10.16
CA ALA A 86 -7.94 -6.39 -11.48
C ALA A 86 -7.01 -5.48 -12.29
N MET A 87 -6.70 -5.87 -13.53
CA MET A 87 -5.85 -5.10 -14.43
C MET A 87 -6.66 -4.58 -15.61
N SER A 88 -6.22 -3.46 -16.14
CA SER A 88 -6.81 -2.84 -17.32
C SER A 88 -5.72 -2.14 -18.11
N ALA A 89 -5.87 -2.13 -19.43
CA ALA A 89 -4.89 -1.52 -20.32
C ALA A 89 -5.54 -0.49 -21.25
N SER A 90 -4.74 0.46 -21.71
CA SER A 90 -5.10 1.46 -22.73
C SER A 90 -4.01 1.52 -23.80
N GLY A 91 -4.36 1.89 -25.03
CA GLY A 91 -3.50 1.77 -26.21
C GLY A 91 -4.32 1.58 -27.49
N ASP A 92 -3.76 0.90 -28.49
CA ASP A 92 -4.47 0.59 -29.74
C ASP A 92 -5.65 -0.36 -29.49
N GLY A 93 -6.87 0.15 -29.72
CA GLY A 93 -8.10 -0.61 -29.51
C GLY A 93 -8.20 -1.92 -30.29
N ARG A 94 -7.53 -2.06 -31.45
CA ARG A 94 -7.49 -3.32 -32.21
C ARG A 94 -6.66 -4.38 -31.49
N VAL A 95 -5.52 -3.98 -30.93
CA VAL A 95 -4.65 -4.88 -30.16
C VAL A 95 -5.35 -5.29 -28.87
N LEU A 96 -5.91 -4.32 -28.13
CA LEU A 96 -6.60 -4.56 -26.88
C LEU A 96 -7.86 -5.44 -27.02
N ALA A 97 -8.57 -5.33 -28.14
CA ALA A 97 -9.74 -6.18 -28.44
C ALA A 97 -9.36 -7.60 -28.89
N SER A 98 -8.10 -7.84 -29.25
CA SER A 98 -7.63 -9.12 -29.77
C SER A 98 -7.83 -10.25 -28.74
N ARG A 99 -8.04 -11.47 -29.22
CA ARG A 99 -8.14 -12.65 -28.34
C ARG A 99 -6.81 -12.96 -27.65
N ARG A 100 -5.69 -12.64 -28.30
CA ARG A 100 -4.35 -12.81 -27.76
C ARG A 100 -4.14 -11.92 -26.54
N PHE A 101 -4.31 -10.60 -26.71
CA PHE A 101 -4.12 -9.64 -25.62
C PHE A 101 -5.00 -9.94 -24.40
N ARG A 102 -6.29 -10.24 -24.61
CA ARG A 102 -7.19 -10.57 -23.49
C ARG A 102 -6.83 -11.85 -22.75
N ARG A 103 -6.24 -12.84 -23.44
CA ARG A 103 -5.75 -14.05 -22.79
C ARG A 103 -4.48 -13.74 -22.01
N ASP A 104 -3.57 -12.98 -22.62
CA ASP A 104 -2.28 -12.66 -22.03
C ASP A 104 -2.47 -11.74 -20.80
N LEU A 105 -3.38 -10.76 -20.84
CA LEU A 105 -3.74 -9.93 -19.68
C LEU A 105 -4.38 -10.75 -18.54
N ARG A 106 -5.19 -11.76 -18.86
CA ARG A 106 -5.77 -12.65 -17.83
C ARG A 106 -4.71 -13.56 -17.22
N ALA A 107 -3.80 -14.09 -18.03
CA ALA A 107 -2.69 -14.90 -17.54
C ALA A 107 -1.80 -14.06 -16.61
N GLU A 108 -1.49 -12.82 -16.98
CA GLU A 108 -0.77 -11.86 -16.13
C GLU A 108 -1.51 -11.59 -14.81
N GLU A 109 -2.82 -11.34 -14.86
CA GLU A 109 -3.65 -11.16 -13.67
C GLU A 109 -3.63 -12.38 -12.74
N ASP A 110 -3.65 -13.59 -13.30
CA ASP A 110 -3.65 -14.85 -12.54
C ASP A 110 -2.27 -15.14 -11.94
N GLU A 111 -1.18 -14.90 -12.67
CA GLU A 111 0.19 -14.97 -12.14
C GLU A 111 0.40 -13.96 -11.02
N MET A 112 0.05 -12.69 -11.23
CA MET A 112 0.14 -11.67 -10.17
C MET A 112 -0.72 -12.01 -8.96
N ARG A 113 -1.89 -12.61 -9.15
CA ARG A 113 -2.74 -13.05 -8.04
C ARG A 113 -2.12 -14.21 -7.27
N SER A 114 -1.46 -15.14 -7.96
CA SER A 114 -0.74 -16.24 -7.32
C SER A 114 0.48 -15.75 -6.55
N ASP A 115 1.27 -14.85 -7.14
CA ASP A 115 2.52 -14.37 -6.54
C ASP A 115 2.29 -13.38 -5.40
N VAL A 116 1.35 -12.45 -5.60
CA VAL A 116 1.12 -11.36 -4.65
C VAL A 116 -0.03 -11.71 -3.69
N GLY A 117 -0.89 -12.70 -3.97
CA GLY A 117 -2.11 -12.99 -3.20
C GLY A 117 -1.89 -13.16 -1.70
N ASP A 118 -0.87 -13.93 -1.31
CA ASP A 118 -0.53 -14.11 0.11
C ASP A 118 0.14 -12.87 0.71
N LEU A 119 0.88 -12.10 -0.09
CA LEU A 119 1.57 -10.90 0.36
C LEU A 119 0.59 -9.72 0.55
N VAL A 120 -0.41 -9.56 -0.33
CA VAL A 120 -1.42 -8.49 -0.21
C VAL A 120 -2.26 -8.67 1.05
N LYS A 121 -2.47 -9.92 1.50
CA LYS A 121 -3.18 -10.20 2.76
C LYS A 121 -2.52 -9.50 3.97
N TYR A 122 -1.21 -9.31 3.93
CA TYR A 122 -0.43 -8.67 4.99
C TYR A 122 0.10 -7.31 4.52
N TRP A 123 -0.70 -6.26 4.67
CA TRP A 123 -0.32 -4.93 4.23
C TRP A 123 0.61 -4.24 5.25
N PRO A 124 1.88 -3.99 4.91
CA PRO A 124 2.81 -3.36 5.83
C PRO A 124 2.41 -1.90 6.08
N ILE A 125 2.46 -1.50 7.35
CA ILE A 125 2.25 -0.13 7.80
C ILE A 125 3.54 0.39 8.39
N LEU A 126 4.01 1.54 7.92
CA LEU A 126 5.09 2.29 8.51
C LEU A 126 4.61 3.71 8.79
N SER A 127 4.77 4.16 10.03
CA SER A 127 4.34 5.49 10.48
C SER A 127 5.48 6.18 11.20
N VAL A 128 5.80 7.39 10.79
CA VAL A 128 6.76 8.28 11.46
C VAL A 128 6.04 9.57 11.76
N GLY A 129 6.19 10.08 12.98
CA GLY A 129 5.51 11.30 13.34
C GLY A 129 6.06 12.02 14.55
N VAL A 130 5.45 13.17 14.80
CA VAL A 130 5.79 14.09 15.89
C VAL A 130 4.63 14.11 16.89
N GLN A 131 4.94 14.02 18.18
CA GLN A 131 3.99 14.11 19.29
C GLN A 131 4.20 15.42 20.05
N PHE A 132 3.11 16.10 20.40
CA PHE A 132 3.12 17.30 21.23
C PHE A 132 2.38 17.04 22.55
N GLY A 133 3.05 17.27 23.68
CA GLY A 133 2.48 17.15 25.02
C GLY A 133 2.18 18.52 25.64
N PHE A 134 0.94 18.73 26.10
CA PHE A 134 0.46 19.99 26.70
C PHE A 134 0.24 19.91 28.21
N GLY A 135 0.94 19.03 28.94
CA GLY A 135 0.79 18.89 30.38
C GLY A 135 1.46 20.01 31.18
N GLU A 136 0.89 20.34 32.34
CA GLU A 136 1.54 21.18 33.36
C GLU A 136 2.85 20.50 33.78
N GLY A 137 3.99 21.11 33.46
CA GLY A 137 5.27 20.61 33.94
C GLY A 137 5.25 20.61 35.46
N ARG A 138 5.55 19.47 36.11
CA ARG A 138 5.89 19.48 37.54
C ARG A 138 6.99 20.52 37.74
N ARG A 139 6.63 21.67 38.32
CA ARG A 139 7.60 22.63 38.85
C ARG A 139 8.48 21.83 39.78
N ARG A 140 9.74 21.62 39.38
CA ARG A 140 10.75 21.02 40.24
C ARG A 140 11.08 22.09 41.28
N GLY A 141 10.24 22.17 42.30
CA GLY A 141 10.55 22.87 43.54
C GLY A 141 11.72 22.16 44.20
N GLY A 142 12.77 22.92 44.47
CA GLY A 142 13.93 22.48 45.24
C GLY A 142 14.82 23.67 45.54
N ARG A 143 14.66 24.21 46.76
CA ARG A 143 15.60 25.09 47.49
C ARG A 143 17.05 24.58 47.31
N TRP A 144 18.08 25.42 47.26
CA TRP A 144 18.54 26.36 48.29
C TRP A 144 19.09 27.65 47.70
#